data_AF-A0A0Q1E429-F1
#
_entry.id   AF-A0A0Q1E429-F1
#
_cell.length_a   1.000
_cell.length_b   1.000
_cell.length_c   1.000
_cell.angle_alpha   90.00
_cell.angle_beta   90.00
_cell.angle_gamma   90.00
#
_symmetry.space_group_name_H-M   'P 1'
#
loop_
_entity.id
_entity.type
_entity.pdbx_description
1 polymer ?
#
loop_
_entity_poly.entity_id
_entity_poly.type
_entity_poly.pdbx_seq_one_letter_code
_entity_poly.pdbx_strand_id
1 'polypeptide(L)' 'MTNQHWDQGWSLLCNGVILFDDTGEILPTGRTVEPRRALPRAACAPRPPAPRRASQAPVRV' A
#
# COMPACT_ATOMS: atom_id res chain seq x y z
N MET A 1 -15.67 -21.10 30.94
CA MET A 1 -14.60 -20.91 29.93
C MET A 1 -15.07 -19.77 29.05
N THR A 2 -14.55 -18.56 29.25
CA THR A 2 -15.04 -17.37 28.56
C THR A 2 -14.65 -17.48 27.08
N ASN A 3 -15.66 -17.76 26.25
CA ASN A 3 -15.54 -17.72 24.80
C ASN A 3 -15.37 -16.25 24.40
N GLN A 4 -14.12 -15.79 24.47
CA GLN A 4 -13.69 -14.46 24.03
C GLN A 4 -13.76 -14.44 22.50
N HIS A 5 -14.97 -14.28 21.96
CA HIS A 5 -15.20 -14.00 20.55
C HIS A 5 -14.91 -12.50 20.31
N TRP A 6 -13.62 -12.17 20.25
CA TRP A 6 -13.18 -10.98 19.52
C TRP A 6 -13.61 -11.21 18.08
N ASP A 7 -14.41 -10.31 17.49
CA ASP A 7 -15.00 -10.48 16.16
C ASP A 7 -14.00 -11.12 15.20
N GLN A 8 -14.29 -12.36 14.85
CA GLN A 8 -13.31 -13.34 14.38
C GLN A 8 -12.71 -12.98 13.00
N GLY A 9 -13.21 -11.92 12.35
CA GLY A 9 -12.55 -11.22 11.25
C GLY A 9 -12.55 -11.94 9.91
N TRP A 10 -13.47 -12.90 9.72
CA TRP A 10 -13.62 -13.64 8.47
C TRP A 10 -15.07 -14.04 8.17
N SER A 11 -15.35 -14.28 6.89
CA SER A 11 -16.62 -14.77 6.37
C SER A 11 -16.40 -15.92 5.39
N LEU A 12 -17.21 -16.99 5.48
CA LEU A 12 -17.24 -18.07 4.50
C LEU A 12 -18.25 -17.75 3.40
N LEU A 13 -17.79 -17.64 2.16
CA LEU A 13 -18.63 -17.40 0.99
C LEU A 13 -19.21 -18.72 0.45
N CYS A 14 -20.34 -18.65 -0.25
CA CYS A 14 -21.02 -19.83 -0.80
C CYS A 14 -20.18 -20.64 -1.80
N ASN A 15 -19.20 -20.00 -2.45
CA ASN A 15 -18.25 -20.66 -3.35
C ASN A 15 -17.09 -21.34 -2.60
N GLY A 16 -17.12 -21.40 -1.26
CA GLY A 16 -16.11 -22.05 -0.42
C GLY A 16 -14.86 -21.21 -0.16
N VAL A 17 -14.87 -19.91 -0.52
CA VAL A 17 -13.77 -18.99 -0.21
C VAL A 17 -13.92 -18.49 1.24
N ILE A 18 -12.85 -18.55 2.01
CA ILE A 18 -12.76 -17.87 3.31
C ILE A 18 -12.16 -16.49 3.06
N LEU A 19 -12.97 -15.44 3.24
CA LEU A 19 -12.57 -14.05 3.09
C LEU A 19 -12.25 -13.47 4.47
N PHE A 20 -11.08 -12.84 4.61
CA PHE A 20 -10.68 -12.11 5.81
C PHE A 20 -10.95 -10.61 5.66
N ASP A 21 -11.20 -9.92 6.77
CA ASP A 21 -11.50 -8.48 6.79
C ASP A 21 -10.36 -7.61 6.23
N ASP A 22 -9.12 -8.11 6.26
CA ASP A 22 -7.95 -7.45 5.68
C ASP A 22 -7.81 -7.67 4.16
N THR A 23 -8.82 -8.23 3.50
CA THR A 23 -8.85 -8.68 2.09
C THR A 23 -7.97 -9.89 1.74
N GLY A 24 -7.43 -10.59 2.73
CA GLY A 24 -6.86 -11.92 2.52
C GLY A 24 -7.93 -12.94 2.16
N GLU A 25 -7.56 -14.00 1.43
CA GLU A 25 -8.47 -15.09 1.09
C GLU A 25 -7.80 -16.47 1.21
N ILE A 26 -8.56 -17.48 1.59
CA ILE A 26 -8.22 -18.89 1.37
C ILE A 26 -9.22 -19.47 0.37
N LEU A 27 -8.69 -19.94 -0.75
CA LEU A 27 -9.48 -20.55 -1.81
C LEU A 27 -9.94 -21.96 -1.41
N PRO A 28 -11.00 -22.50 -2.05
CA PRO A 28 -11.46 -23.88 -1.82
C PRO A 28 -10.39 -24.94 -2.10
N THR A 29 -9.39 -24.58 -2.92
CA THR A 29 -8.24 -25.42 -3.23
C THR A 29 -7.19 -25.47 -2.11
N GLY A 30 -7.37 -24.68 -1.04
CA GLY A 30 -6.41 -24.51 0.05
C GLY A 30 -5.31 -23.48 -0.22
N ARG A 31 -5.31 -22.83 -1.39
CA ARG A 31 -4.34 -21.78 -1.72
C ARG A 31 -4.67 -20.48 -0.97
N THR A 32 -3.63 -19.81 -0.47
CA THR A 32 -3.74 -18.50 0.19
C THR A 32 -3.53 -17.36 -0.82
N VAL A 33 -4.34 -16.31 -0.69
CA VAL A 33 -4.16 -15.00 -1.34
C VAL A 33 -3.83 -13.99 -0.24
N GLU A 34 -2.72 -13.28 -0.41
CA GLU A 34 -2.27 -12.31 0.59
C GLU A 34 -3.18 -11.07 0.64
N PRO A 35 -3.35 -10.47 1.84
CA PRO A 35 -4.03 -9.19 2.03
C PRO A 35 -3.50 -8.09 1.10
N ARG A 36 -4.38 -7.26 0.55
CA ARG A 36 -3.96 -6.09 -0.24
C ARG A 36 -3.41 -5.02 0.67
N ARG A 37 -2.09 -4.94 0.81
CA ARG A 37 -1.42 -3.79 1.45
C ARG A 37 -1.39 -2.61 0.48
N ALA A 38 -1.94 -1.48 0.89
CA ALA A 38 -1.74 -0.24 0.16
C ALA A 38 -0.25 0.05 0.07
N LEU A 39 0.29 0.15 -1.16
CA LEU A 39 1.66 0.62 -1.33
C LEU A 39 1.74 2.05 -0.79
N PRO A 40 2.78 2.41 -0.02
CA PRO A 40 2.96 3.80 0.38
C PRO A 40 2.97 4.65 -0.88
N ARG A 41 2.13 5.69 -0.90
CA ARG A 41 2.12 6.64 -2.01
C ARG A 41 3.54 7.15 -2.18
N ALA A 42 4.10 7.03 -3.38
CA ALA A 42 5.44 7.51 -3.67
C ALA A 42 5.55 8.94 -3.11
N ALA A 43 6.50 9.14 -2.19
CA ALA A 43 6.75 10.46 -1.65
C ALA A 43 7.01 11.39 -2.83
N CYS A 44 6.46 12.61 -2.78
CA CYS A 44 6.78 13.62 -3.77
C CYS A 44 8.29 13.82 -3.70
N ALA A 45 9.04 13.33 -4.69
CA ALA A 45 10.47 13.54 -4.74
C ALA A 45 10.70 15.05 -4.76
N PRO A 46 11.60 15.60 -3.92
CA PRO A 46 11.89 17.01 -3.97
C PRO A 46 12.34 17.36 -5.40
N ARG A 47 11.64 18.31 -6.01
CA ARG A 47 12.00 18.80 -7.35
C ARG A 47 13.46 19.29 -7.27
N PRO A 48 14.37 18.81 -8.13
CA PRO A 48 15.75 19.27 -8.11
C PRO A 48 15.79 20.80 -8.28
N PRO A 49 16.70 21.50 -7.59
CA PRO A 49 16.79 22.95 -7.69
C PRO A 49 17.06 23.36 -9.13
N ALA A 50 16.34 24.37 -9.62
CA ALA A 50 16.55 24.90 -10.95
C ALA A 50 18.00 25.43 -11.10
N PRO A 51 18.65 25.26 -12.26
CA PRO A 51 19.97 25.82 -12.47
C PRO A 51 19.93 27.33 -12.29
N ARG A 52 20.82 27.87 -11.44
CA ARG A 52 20.99 29.32 -11.30
C ARG A 52 21.47 29.88 -12.63
N ARG A 53 20.66 30.73 -13.26
CA ARG A 53 21.06 31.48 -14.45
C ARG A 53 22.22 32.38 -14.05
N ALA A 54 23.43 32.07 -14.52
CA ALA A 54 24.58 32.93 -14.33
C ALA A 54 24.32 34.25 -15.07
N SER A 55 24.14 35.35 -14.32
CA SER A 55 24.24 36.68 -14.91
C SER A 55 25.69 36.89 -15.32
N GLN A 56 25.96 36.77 -16.62
CA GLN A 56 27.19 37.31 -17.19
C GLN A 56 27.15 38.83 -17.00
N ALA A 57 27.90 39.34 -16.03
CA ALA A 57 28.23 40.75 -15.98
C ALA A 57 29.32 41.01 -17.03
N PRO A 58 29.17 42.03 -17.90
CA PRO A 58 30.22 42.36 -18.85
C PRO A 58 31.45 42.87 -18.09
N VAL A 59 32.58 42.21 -18.29
CA VAL A 59 33.89 42.72 -17.86
C VAL A 59 34.16 43.99 -18.65
N ARG A 60 34.24 45.14 -17.97
CA ARG A 60 34.72 46.39 -18.56
C ARG A 60 36.26 46.35 -18.58
N VAL A 61 36.83 46.50 -19.77
CA VAL A 61 38.26 46.80 -20.03
C VAL A 61 38.48 48.30 -19.87
#